data_AF-A0A2E2QI59-F1
#
_entry.id   AF-A0A2E2QI59-F1
#
_cell.length_a   1.000
_cell.length_b   1.000
_cell.length_c   1.000
_cell.angle_alpha   90.00
_cell.angle_beta   90.00
_cell.angle_gamma   90.00
#
_symmetry.space_group_name_H-M   'P 1'
#
loop_
_entity.id
_entity.type
_entity.pdbx_description
1 polymer ?
#
loop_
_entity_poly.entity_id
_entity_poly.type
_entity_poly.pdbx_seq_one_letter_code
_entity_poly.pdbx_strand_id
1 'polypeptide(L)' 'MQRCGAKTRTGEPCKTWAMKNGRCRMHGGMSPGAPRGPRNGNYRHGFYTNEAIAERRQMSAFIRDMREALDGTSHEV' A
#
# COMPACT_ATOMS: atom_id res chain seq x y z
N MET A 1 16.08 -15.00 7.79
CA MET A 1 15.20 -14.43 8.84
C MET A 1 15.59 -12.96 9.01
N GLN A 2 14.66 -12.01 8.90
CA GLN A 2 14.99 -10.58 8.96
C GLN A 2 14.89 -10.05 10.40
N ARG A 3 15.75 -9.08 10.78
CA ARG A 3 15.64 -8.37 12.06
C ARG A 3 14.52 -7.35 12.01
N CYS A 4 13.93 -7.02 13.16
CA CYS A 4 12.84 -6.04 13.26
C CYS A 4 13.21 -4.66 12.72
N GLY A 5 14.44 -4.20 12.96
CA GLY A 5 14.94 -2.92 12.45
C GLY A 5 14.28 -1.64 13.01
N ALA A 6 13.30 -1.74 13.91
CA ALA A 6 12.74 -0.58 14.61
C ALA A 6 13.75 -0.06 15.65
N LYS A 7 13.74 1.24 15.98
CA LYS A 7 14.55 1.76 17.07
C LYS A 7 13.90 1.45 18.42
N THR A 8 14.70 0.98 19.36
CA THR A 8 14.30 0.81 20.75
C THR A 8 14.29 2.16 21.46
N ARG A 9 13.80 2.20 22.71
CA ARG A 9 13.74 3.43 23.52
C ARG A 9 15.11 4.09 23.76
N THR A 10 16.19 3.32 23.72
CA THR A 10 17.57 3.80 23.84
C THR A 10 18.18 4.25 22.49
N GLY A 11 17.42 4.18 21.40
CA GLY A 11 17.86 4.57 20.05
C GLY A 11 18.54 3.45 19.25
N GLU A 12 18.93 2.34 19.90
CA GLU A 12 19.55 1.20 19.21
C GLU A 12 18.53 0.45 18.33
N PRO A 13 18.98 -0.17 17.22
CA PRO A 13 18.13 -1.01 16.40
C PRO A 13 17.66 -2.26 17.16
N CYS A 14 16.41 -2.64 16.94
CA CYS A 14 15.79 -3.78 17.58
C CYS A 14 16.41 -5.09 17.07
N LYS A 15 17.04 -5.82 17.98
CA LYS A 15 17.77 -7.07 17.72
C LYS A 15 16.87 -8.30 17.61
N THR A 16 15.57 -8.17 17.91
CA THR A 16 14.60 -9.27 17.78
C THR A 16 14.26 -9.57 16.31
N TRP A 17 13.78 -10.79 16.05
CA TRP A 17 13.36 -11.21 14.71
C TRP A 17 12.04 -10.56 14.30
N ALA A 18 11.94 -10.22 13.01
CA ALA A 18 10.71 -9.76 12.40
C ALA A 18 9.71 -10.91 12.21
N MET A 19 8.43 -10.60 12.37
CA MET A 19 7.33 -11.46 11.93
C MET A 19 7.05 -11.22 10.43
N LYS A 20 6.02 -11.87 9.89
CA LYS A 20 5.60 -11.69 8.48
C LYS A 20 5.30 -10.24 8.10
N ASN A 21 4.97 -9.38 9.07
CA ASN A 21 4.73 -7.95 8.87
C ASN A 21 6.02 -7.09 8.85
N GLY A 22 7.21 -7.70 8.93
CA GLY A 22 8.50 -6.99 8.89
C GLY A 22 8.94 -6.35 10.21
N ARG A 23 8.13 -6.46 11.28
CA ARG A 23 8.45 -5.96 12.63
C ARG A 23 8.28 -7.07 13.67
N CYS A 24 8.90 -6.92 14.84
CA CYS A 24 8.72 -7.91 15.92
C CYS A 24 7.39 -7.73 16.63
N ARG A 25 7.00 -8.69 17.47
CA ARG A 25 5.74 -8.63 18.24
C ARG A 25 5.57 -7.34 19.07
N MET A 26 6.67 -6.78 19.55
CA MET A 26 6.68 -5.58 20.39
C MET A 26 6.54 -4.28 19.57
N HIS A 27 7.16 -4.20 18.39
CA HIS A 27 7.14 -3.00 17.55
C HIS A 27 6.07 -3.02 16.46
N GLY A 28 5.66 -4.21 16.00
CA GLY A 28 4.68 -4.42 14.93
C GLY A 28 3.32 -4.87 15.41
N GLY A 29 3.17 -5.16 16.71
CA GLY A 29 1.97 -5.77 17.27
C GLY A 29 1.73 -7.20 16.75
N MET A 30 0.88 -7.96 17.45
CA MET A 30 0.53 -9.33 17.06
C MET A 30 -0.61 -9.40 16.03
N SER A 31 -1.25 -8.27 15.75
CA SER A 31 -2.38 -8.23 14.83
C SER A 31 -1.90 -8.53 13.40
N PRO A 32 -2.56 -9.45 12.66
CA PRO A 32 -2.30 -9.68 11.26
C PRO A 32 -2.77 -8.51 10.36
N GLY A 33 -3.35 -7.46 10.95
CA GLY A 33 -3.99 -6.35 10.26
C GLY A 33 -5.51 -6.45 10.30
N ALA A 34 -6.19 -5.41 9.80
CA ALA A 34 -7.63 -5.40 9.72
C ALA A 34 -8.13 -6.48 8.72
N PRO A 35 -9.29 -7.10 8.97
CA PRO A 35 -9.88 -8.03 8.01
C PRO A 35 -10.22 -7.31 6.70
N ARG A 36 -10.41 -8.07 5.62
CA ARG A 36 -10.88 -7.53 4.33
C ARG A 36 -12.40 -7.50 4.26
N GLY A 37 -12.92 -6.65 3.37
CA GLY A 37 -14.33 -6.59 3.02
C GLY A 37 -15.24 -6.12 4.17
N PRO A 38 -16.52 -6.55 4.20
CA PRO A 38 -17.52 -6.08 5.16
C PRO A 38 -17.17 -6.26 6.63
N ARG A 39 -16.27 -7.20 6.96
CA ARG A 39 -15.76 -7.41 8.32
C ARG A 39 -14.84 -6.27 8.78
N ASN A 40 -14.33 -5.48 7.86
CA ASN A 40 -13.53 -4.31 8.18
C ASN A 40 -14.46 -3.17 8.60
N GLY A 41 -14.25 -2.63 9.80
CA GLY A 41 -15.04 -1.49 10.31
C GLY A 41 -14.95 -0.21 9.46
N ASN A 42 -14.00 -0.12 8.53
CA ASN A 42 -13.88 0.97 7.55
C ASN A 42 -14.51 0.65 6.19
N TYR A 43 -15.01 -0.57 5.99
CA TYR A 43 -15.71 -0.94 4.78
C TYR A 43 -17.07 -0.26 4.74
N ARG A 44 -17.33 0.52 3.68
CA ARG A 44 -18.60 1.23 3.46
C ARG A 44 -19.14 0.91 2.08
N HIS A 45 -18.46 1.38 1.04
CA HIS A 45 -18.92 1.30 -0.35
C HIS A 45 -17.93 0.56 -1.27
N GLY A 46 -16.89 -0.09 -0.72
CA GLY A 46 -15.89 -0.80 -1.51
C GLY A 46 -14.86 0.07 -2.26
N PHE A 47 -15.06 1.39 -2.36
CA PHE A 47 -14.16 2.30 -3.12
C PHE A 47 -12.68 2.33 -2.69
N TYR A 48 -12.38 1.86 -1.49
CA TYR A 48 -11.03 1.83 -0.92
C TYR A 48 -10.48 0.40 -0.77
N THR A 49 -11.09 -0.59 -1.42
CA THR A 49 -10.50 -1.93 -1.51
C THR A 49 -9.24 -1.88 -2.39
N ASN A 50 -8.35 -2.86 -2.21
CA ASN A 50 -7.12 -2.94 -3.01
C ASN A 50 -7.46 -3.08 -4.50
N GLU A 51 -8.53 -3.82 -4.79
CA GLU A 51 -9.03 -4.09 -6.13
C GLU A 51 -9.55 -2.79 -6.79
N ALA A 52 -10.40 -2.03 -6.10
CA ALA A 52 -10.92 -0.75 -6.61
C ALA A 52 -9.82 0.31 -6.79
N ILE A 53 -8.81 0.32 -5.91
CA ILE A 53 -7.65 1.20 -6.03
C ILE A 53 -6.78 0.80 -7.24
N ALA A 54 -6.57 -0.50 -7.46
CA ALA A 54 -5.79 -1.00 -8.59
C ALA A 54 -6.45 -0.64 -9.93
N GLU A 55 -7.75 -0.87 -10.06
CA GLU A 55 -8.52 -0.51 -11.25
C GLU A 55 -8.46 1.00 -11.53
N ARG A 56 -8.64 1.83 -10.51
CA ARG A 56 -8.54 3.29 -10.65
C ARG A 56 -7.16 3.72 -11.14
N ARG A 57 -6.10 3.10 -10.64
CA ARG A 57 -4.72 3.39 -11.07
C ARG A 57 -4.52 3.01 -12.54
N GLN A 58 -5.02 1.86 -12.96
CA GLN A 58 -4.96 1.43 -14.36
C GLN A 58 -5.73 2.40 -15.27
N MET A 59 -6.95 2.76 -14.90
CA MET A 59 -7.76 3.72 -15.66
C MET A 59 -7.08 5.09 -15.75
N SER A 60 -6.49 5.55 -14.64
CA SER A 60 -5.80 6.84 -14.58
C SER A 60 -4.53 6.85 -15.44
N ALA A 61 -3.78 5.74 -15.46
CA ALA A 61 -2.64 5.56 -16.34
C ALA A 61 -3.08 5.59 -17.81
N PHE A 62 -4.13 4.84 -18.16
CA PHE A 62 -4.69 4.82 -19.51
C PHE A 62 -5.14 6.21 -19.98
N ILE A 63 -5.89 6.95 -19.17
CA ILE A 63 -6.33 8.31 -19.50
C ILE A 63 -5.13 9.25 -19.70
N ARG A 64 -4.09 9.12 -18.88
CA ARG A 64 -2.86 9.93 -19.02
C ARG A 64 -2.19 9.63 -20.36
N ASP A 65 -2.02 8.35 -20.69
CA ASP A 65 -1.36 7.93 -21.92
C ASP A 65 -2.16 8.36 -23.17
N MET A 66 -3.50 8.32 -23.10
CA MET A 66 -4.37 8.86 -24.16
C MET A 66 -4.21 10.37 -24.35
N ARG A 67 -4.11 11.15 -23.26
CA ARG A 67 -3.93 12.61 -23.33
C ARG A 67 -2.60 12.95 -24.00
N GLU A 68 -1.54 12.26 -23.61
CA GLU A 68 -0.22 12.43 -24.23
C GLU A 68 -0.25 12.13 -25.74
N ALA A 69 -0.94 11.06 -26.15
CA ALA A 69 -1.11 10.73 -27.55
C ALA A 69 -1.86 11.83 -28.33
N LEU A 70 -2.94 12.39 -27.77
CA LEU A 70 -3.72 13.46 -28.40
C LEU A 70 -2.92 14.78 -28.50
N ASP A 71 -2.20 15.14 -27.44
CA ASP A 71 -1.35 16.32 -27.43
C ASP A 71 -0.22 16.21 -28.47
N GLY A 72 0.34 15.00 -28.64
CA GLY A 72 1.35 14.70 -29.67
C GLY A 72 0.82 14.78 -31.11
N THR A 73 -0.45 14.44 -31.34
CA THR A 73 -1.07 14.54 -32.69
C THR A 73 -1.39 15.96 -33.15
N SER A 74 -1.33 16.94 -32.25
CA SER A 74 -1.66 18.34 -32.57
C SER A 74 -0.50 19.13 -33.21
N HIS A 75 0.67 18.49 -33.41
CA HIS A 75 1.87 19.11 -34.02
C HIS A 75 2.15 18.66 -35.47
N GLU A 76 1.29 17.82 -36.06
CA GLU A 76 1.42 17.35 -37.44
C GLU A 76 0.20 17.77 -38.28
N VAL A 77 -0.09 19.07 -38.36
CA VAL A 77 -0.95 19.67 -39.41
C VAL A 77 -0.44 21.07 -39.75
#